data_AF-A0A2D7GZN0-F1
#
_entry.id   AF-A0A2D7GZN0-F1
#
_cell.length_a   1.000
_cell.length_b   1.000
_cell.length_c   1.000
_cell.angle_alpha   90.00
_cell.angle_beta   90.00
_cell.angle_gamma   90.00
#
_symmetry.space_group_name_H-M   'P 1'
#
loop_
_entity.id
_entity.type
_entity.pdbx_description
1 polymer ?
#
loop_
_entity_poly.entity_id
_entity_poly.type
_entity_poly.pdbx_seq_one_letter_code
_entity_poly.pdbx_strand_id
1 'polypeptide(L)'
;MIKQIFNTFVLMAPLLTLASCGPDAVQRSSEDPWSSKNQSVKTMNEVAKSKTSPTIVNGEAVRNRALEILRQGAKSTDPRMRSNAIEALKYAPDVVLEDTLRFALGDENRAVRFVSAMMVGKKKMCNLAMFLEPLLLDTSLSVQAAALYSLYRCGQKVDLNPIAAMLQSGDAELQGNAALVLGMMGNKSAVHMIRESLKVPQTSITPIRRRLINLQMAEALVLLGERKELEVVRAGIFSSAQEAEVTALSCQIAAHLKDYEVVSTLESILLGTRRYPDEIRLVAATALAEIAPSRMPLEIVLGYSSNDSSNIRSQCAAALGVQGNRLSLGPLALMLRDVDPFVQISASGAILRIDNGDSIPVLD
;
A
#
# COMPACT_ATOMS: atom_id res chain seq x y z
N MET A 1 7.12 14.39 -7.60
CA MET A 1 5.90 13.93 -6.92
C MET A 1 5.42 12.58 -7.46
N ILE A 2 5.24 12.41 -8.78
CA ILE A 2 4.97 11.13 -9.46
C ILE A 2 5.77 9.95 -8.88
N LYS A 3 7.11 10.06 -8.77
CA LYS A 3 7.98 9.00 -8.23
C LYS A 3 7.72 8.62 -6.76
N GLN A 4 7.23 9.51 -5.91
CA GLN A 4 6.98 9.18 -4.49
C GLN A 4 5.68 8.40 -4.29
N ILE A 5 4.66 8.65 -5.12
CA ILE A 5 3.40 7.92 -5.08
C ILE A 5 3.59 6.47 -5.57
N PHE A 6 4.51 6.25 -6.51
CA PHE A 6 4.82 4.92 -7.05
C PHE A 6 5.88 4.12 -6.26
N ASN A 7 6.57 4.74 -5.28
CA ASN A 7 7.65 4.10 -4.50
C ASN A 7 7.20 3.49 -3.16
N THR A 8 5.92 3.61 -2.80
CA THR A 8 5.36 3.04 -1.57
C THR A 8 4.50 1.84 -1.96
N PHE A 9 4.80 0.64 -1.45
CA PHE A 9 4.06 -0.56 -1.83
C PHE A 9 2.62 -0.47 -1.39
N VAL A 10 1.71 -0.47 -2.36
CA VAL A 10 0.27 -0.46 -2.15
C VAL A 10 -0.16 -1.91 -2.00
N LEU A 11 -0.26 -2.41 -0.77
CA LEU A 11 -0.89 -3.70 -0.50
C LEU A 11 -2.03 -3.60 0.52
N MET A 12 -2.25 -2.48 1.21
CA MET A 12 -3.47 -2.23 1.99
C MET A 12 -4.06 -0.85 1.70
N ALA A 13 -5.12 -0.80 0.88
CA ALA A 13 -5.95 0.38 0.63
C ALA A 13 -5.18 1.54 -0.04
N PRO A 14 -5.86 2.43 -0.79
CA PRO A 14 -5.28 3.72 -1.15
C PRO A 14 -4.80 4.43 0.13
N LEU A 15 -3.89 5.38 -0.01
CA LEU A 15 -3.32 6.18 1.08
C LEU A 15 -2.41 5.47 2.09
N LEU A 16 -1.18 5.23 1.68
CA LEU A 16 -0.03 5.58 2.54
C LEU A 16 0.94 6.54 1.87
N THR A 17 0.69 6.90 0.60
CA THR A 17 1.57 7.70 -0.25
C THR A 17 1.54 9.20 0.01
N LEU A 18 0.68 9.68 0.93
CA LEU A 18 0.60 11.09 1.28
C LEU A 18 1.20 11.45 2.64
N ALA A 19 1.76 10.48 3.37
CA ALA A 19 2.84 10.75 4.31
C ALA A 19 4.08 11.11 3.48
N SER A 20 4.07 12.31 2.91
CA SER A 20 5.29 12.89 2.34
C SER A 20 6.35 12.76 3.42
N CYS A 21 7.43 12.06 3.08
CA CYS A 21 8.70 12.28 3.75
C CYS A 21 8.82 13.80 3.91
N GLY A 22 9.06 14.26 5.15
CA GLY A 22 9.43 15.64 5.40
C GLY A 22 10.67 16.03 4.58
N PRO A 23 11.17 17.27 4.71
CA PRO A 23 12.13 17.87 3.79
C PRO A 23 13.56 17.28 3.91
N ASP A 24 13.72 16.03 4.33
CA ASP A 24 15.01 15.38 4.46
C ASP A 24 15.48 14.89 3.10
N ALA A 25 16.70 15.31 2.75
CA ALA A 25 17.29 15.16 1.45
C ALA A 25 17.27 13.69 0.97
N VAL A 26 16.93 13.51 -0.31
CA VAL A 26 17.03 12.24 -1.03
C VAL A 26 18.49 11.84 -1.13
N GLN A 27 19.00 11.09 -0.16
CA GLN A 27 20.21 10.30 -0.37
C GLN A 27 19.80 9.06 -1.18
N ARG A 28 20.42 8.92 -2.37
CA ARG A 28 20.35 7.69 -3.15
C ARG A 28 20.80 6.55 -2.23
N SER A 29 19.94 5.55 -2.07
CA SER A 29 20.24 4.31 -1.35
C SER A 29 21.41 3.59 -2.04
N SER A 30 22.63 3.75 -1.53
CA SER A 30 23.79 2.99 -2.03
C SER A 30 24.72 2.43 -0.97
N GLU A 31 24.51 2.70 0.33
CA GLU A 31 25.47 2.27 1.37
C GLU A 31 24.95 1.21 2.35
N ASP A 32 23.68 0.80 2.27
CA ASP A 32 23.20 -0.31 3.10
C ASP A 32 23.92 -1.63 2.74
N PRO A 33 24.51 -2.34 3.72
CA PRO A 33 25.17 -3.63 3.51
C PRO A 33 24.13 -4.74 3.36
N TRP A 34 23.30 -4.65 2.33
CA TRP A 34 22.37 -5.72 1.99
C TRP A 34 23.12 -6.90 1.36
N SER A 35 22.97 -8.09 1.95
CA SER A 35 23.81 -9.27 1.66
C SER A 35 23.47 -10.05 0.38
N SER A 36 22.55 -9.57 -0.47
CA SER A 36 22.29 -10.22 -1.76
C SER A 36 23.14 -9.72 -2.92
N LYS A 37 24.06 -8.74 -2.74
CA LYS A 37 24.83 -8.15 -3.86
C LYS A 37 25.54 -9.20 -4.72
N ASN A 38 26.00 -10.30 -4.13
CA ASN A 38 26.67 -11.40 -4.84
C ASN A 38 25.71 -12.37 -5.56
N GLN A 39 24.40 -12.23 -5.36
CA GLN A 39 23.35 -13.08 -5.95
C GLN A 39 22.30 -12.28 -6.74
N SER A 40 22.44 -10.95 -6.79
CA SER A 40 21.50 -10.04 -7.45
C SER A 40 21.68 -10.03 -8.97
N VAL A 41 20.57 -9.97 -9.70
CA VAL A 41 20.53 -9.99 -11.18
C VAL A 41 19.75 -8.78 -11.69
N LYS A 42 20.25 -8.11 -12.75
CA LYS A 42 19.68 -6.82 -13.19
C LYS A 42 18.31 -6.96 -13.82
N THR A 43 18.06 -8.06 -14.54
CA THR A 43 16.78 -8.37 -15.18
C THR A 43 16.56 -9.89 -15.24
N MET A 44 15.32 -10.35 -15.31
CA MET A 44 15.02 -11.79 -15.47
C MET A 44 15.64 -12.38 -16.76
N ASN A 45 15.87 -11.56 -17.79
CA ASN A 45 16.54 -11.97 -19.02
C ASN A 45 17.99 -12.42 -18.80
N GLU A 46 18.69 -11.91 -17.78
CA GLU A 46 20.02 -12.39 -17.41
C GLU A 46 19.95 -13.75 -16.70
N VAL A 47 18.89 -14.02 -15.94
CA VAL A 47 18.66 -15.34 -15.33
C VAL A 47 18.33 -16.40 -16.40
N ALA A 48 17.56 -16.03 -17.43
CA ALA A 48 17.25 -16.92 -18.55
C ALA A 48 18.48 -17.27 -19.42
N LYS A 49 19.50 -16.40 -19.46
CA LYS A 49 20.78 -16.66 -20.14
C LYS A 49 21.73 -17.55 -19.32
N SER A 50 21.53 -17.61 -18.00
CA SER A 50 22.18 -18.59 -17.13
C SER A 50 21.58 -19.96 -17.41
N LYS A 51 22.39 -20.95 -17.81
CA LYS A 51 22.00 -22.35 -18.05
C LYS A 51 21.62 -23.09 -16.76
N THR A 52 20.67 -22.56 -16.01
CA THR A 52 20.10 -23.21 -14.83
C THR A 52 18.82 -23.90 -15.26
N SER A 53 18.83 -25.23 -15.22
CA SER A 53 17.66 -26.10 -15.43
C SER A 53 16.44 -25.58 -14.64
N PRO A 54 15.20 -25.76 -15.16
CA PRO A 54 14.00 -25.32 -14.46
C PRO A 54 13.98 -25.96 -13.07
N THR A 55 14.34 -25.17 -12.07
CA THR A 55 14.41 -25.64 -10.69
C THR A 55 12.97 -25.76 -10.24
N ILE A 56 12.53 -26.96 -9.88
CA ILE A 56 11.24 -27.14 -9.18
C ILE A 56 11.29 -26.18 -8.00
N VAL A 57 10.44 -25.15 -8.04
CA VAL A 57 10.42 -24.11 -7.03
C VAL A 57 9.81 -24.74 -5.79
N ASN A 58 10.65 -25.15 -4.84
CA ASN A 58 10.18 -25.60 -3.54
C ASN A 58 9.50 -24.40 -2.85
N GLY A 59 8.17 -24.43 -2.78
CA GLY A 59 7.35 -23.34 -2.26
C GLY A 59 7.75 -22.94 -0.83
N GLU A 60 8.12 -23.91 0.00
CA GLU A 60 8.58 -23.66 1.37
C GLU A 60 9.92 -22.90 1.39
N ALA A 61 10.87 -23.31 0.55
CA ALA A 61 12.17 -22.64 0.44
C ALA A 61 12.01 -21.18 -0.05
N VAL A 62 11.12 -20.94 -1.00
CA VAL A 62 10.82 -19.60 -1.51
C VAL A 62 10.12 -18.74 -0.47
N ARG A 63 9.15 -19.29 0.26
CA ARG A 63 8.51 -18.61 1.39
C ARG A 63 9.50 -18.24 2.49
N ASN A 64 10.37 -19.17 2.88
CA ASN A 64 11.38 -18.92 3.90
C ASN A 64 12.35 -17.82 3.46
N ARG A 65 12.74 -17.80 2.18
CA ARG A 65 13.57 -16.73 1.63
C ARG A 65 12.85 -15.37 1.62
N ALA A 66 11.57 -15.34 1.25
CA ALA A 66 10.75 -14.14 1.30
C ALA A 66 10.64 -13.58 2.73
N LEU A 67 10.36 -14.42 3.72
CA LEU A 67 10.31 -14.01 5.14
C LEU A 67 11.65 -13.42 5.59
N GLU A 68 12.76 -14.03 5.21
CA GLU A 68 14.10 -13.53 5.57
C GLU A 68 14.36 -12.14 4.97
N ILE A 69 14.04 -11.94 3.69
CA ILE A 69 14.16 -10.64 3.02
C ILE A 69 13.32 -9.58 3.74
N LEU A 70 12.06 -9.89 4.09
CA LEU A 70 11.22 -8.92 4.81
C LEU A 70 11.73 -8.62 6.22
N ARG A 71 12.22 -9.62 6.97
CA ARG A 71 12.84 -9.41 8.29
C ARG A 71 14.08 -8.52 8.22
N GLN A 72 14.87 -8.66 7.17
CA GLN A 72 16.02 -7.79 6.91
C GLN A 72 15.57 -6.38 6.53
N GLY A 73 14.57 -6.25 5.65
CA GLY A 73 13.99 -4.96 5.25
C GLY A 73 13.43 -4.17 6.42
N ALA A 74 12.75 -4.84 7.36
CA ALA A 74 12.22 -4.23 8.57
C ALA A 74 13.31 -3.67 9.51
N LYS A 75 14.58 -4.04 9.30
CA LYS A 75 15.76 -3.57 10.05
C LYS A 75 16.70 -2.68 9.23
N SER A 76 16.33 -2.30 8.00
CA SER A 76 17.15 -1.43 7.14
C SER A 76 17.31 -0.03 7.76
N THR A 77 18.42 0.64 7.42
CA THR A 77 18.61 2.05 7.82
C THR A 77 17.65 2.98 7.07
N ASP A 78 17.20 2.60 5.87
CA ASP A 78 16.20 3.34 5.11
C ASP A 78 14.79 3.13 5.69
N PRO A 79 14.14 4.17 6.25
CA PRO A 79 12.81 4.06 6.82
C PRO A 79 11.75 3.60 5.80
N ARG A 80 11.94 3.87 4.50
CA ARG A 80 11.03 3.41 3.45
C ARG A 80 11.09 1.90 3.28
N MET A 81 12.29 1.32 3.39
CA MET A 81 12.47 -0.13 3.38
C MET A 81 11.82 -0.75 4.60
N ARG A 82 11.98 -0.13 5.78
CA ARG A 82 11.31 -0.60 7.01
C ARG A 82 9.80 -0.61 6.88
N SER A 83 9.19 0.51 6.47
CA SER A 83 7.73 0.62 6.34
C SER A 83 7.17 -0.35 5.29
N ASN A 84 7.83 -0.48 4.13
CA ASN A 84 7.40 -1.39 3.07
C ASN A 84 7.51 -2.86 3.50
N ALA A 85 8.57 -3.21 4.24
CA ALA A 85 8.73 -4.56 4.77
C ALA A 85 7.65 -4.91 5.81
N ILE A 86 7.35 -3.99 6.73
CA ILE A 86 6.29 -4.14 7.73
C ILE A 86 4.93 -4.33 7.05
N GLU A 87 4.64 -3.55 6.01
CA GLU A 87 3.39 -3.71 5.25
C GLU A 87 3.30 -5.08 4.57
N ALA A 88 4.39 -5.54 3.95
CA ALA A 88 4.45 -6.86 3.32
C ALA A 88 4.34 -8.02 4.32
N LEU A 89 4.81 -7.84 5.57
CA LEU A 89 4.73 -8.84 6.64
C LEU A 89 3.30 -9.08 7.16
N LYS A 90 2.29 -8.32 6.71
CA LYS A 90 0.88 -8.58 7.10
C LYS A 90 0.37 -9.98 6.74
N TYR A 91 1.01 -10.61 5.75
CA TYR A 91 0.76 -11.98 5.28
C TYR A 91 1.72 -13.02 5.88
N ALA A 92 2.64 -12.60 6.74
CA ALA A 92 3.50 -13.52 7.49
C ALA A 92 2.70 -14.16 8.64
N PRO A 93 3.21 -15.26 9.23
CA PRO A 93 2.66 -15.78 10.48
C PRO A 93 2.62 -14.69 11.55
N ASP A 94 1.52 -14.62 12.32
CA ASP A 94 1.27 -13.51 13.24
C ASP A 94 2.40 -13.29 14.24
N VAL A 95 3.06 -14.35 14.73
CA VAL A 95 4.25 -14.25 15.61
C VAL A 95 5.36 -13.41 14.97
N VAL A 96 5.61 -13.58 13.66
CA VAL A 96 6.65 -12.84 12.95
C VAL A 96 6.29 -11.37 12.79
N LEU A 97 5.03 -11.10 12.47
CA LEU A 97 4.52 -9.74 12.34
C LEU A 97 4.53 -9.02 13.70
N GLU A 98 4.08 -9.70 14.76
CA GLU A 98 4.06 -9.19 16.12
C GLU A 98 5.45 -8.77 16.59
N ASP A 99 6.44 -9.68 16.46
CA ASP A 99 7.83 -9.40 16.82
C ASP A 99 8.37 -8.16 16.11
N THR A 100 8.01 -8.00 14.83
CA THR A 100 8.44 -6.84 14.03
C THR A 100 7.76 -5.55 14.51
N LEU A 101 6.45 -5.59 14.77
CA LEU A 101 5.68 -4.42 15.20
C LEU A 101 6.08 -3.92 16.59
N ARG A 102 6.49 -4.80 17.51
CA ARG A 102 6.98 -4.40 18.86
C ARG A 102 8.11 -3.39 18.80
N PHE A 103 9.02 -3.52 17.84
CA PHE A 103 10.11 -2.56 17.63
C PHE A 103 9.66 -1.36 16.79
N ALA A 104 8.90 -1.60 15.73
CA ALA A 104 8.55 -0.56 14.76
C ALA A 104 7.56 0.50 15.29
N LEU A 105 6.80 0.18 16.35
CA LEU A 105 5.99 1.18 17.08
C LEU A 105 6.85 2.24 17.78
N GLY A 106 8.10 1.92 18.13
CA GLY A 106 9.07 2.83 18.74
C GLY A 106 10.09 3.43 17.75
N ASP A 107 9.87 3.29 16.44
CA ASP A 107 10.82 3.72 15.40
C ASP A 107 11.09 5.23 15.45
N GLU A 108 12.30 5.66 15.13
CA GLU A 108 12.66 7.08 15.05
C GLU A 108 11.82 7.84 13.99
N ASN A 109 11.46 7.16 12.90
CA ASN A 109 10.75 7.72 11.78
C ASN A 109 9.23 7.66 11.99
N ARG A 110 8.58 8.82 11.94
CA ARG A 110 7.12 8.94 12.11
C ARG A 110 6.30 8.07 11.16
N ALA A 111 6.78 7.85 9.92
CA ALA A 111 6.03 7.06 8.93
C ALA A 111 6.05 5.57 9.29
N VAL A 112 7.17 5.07 9.82
CA VAL A 112 7.27 3.69 10.30
C VAL A 112 6.37 3.48 11.53
N ARG A 113 6.36 4.42 12.48
CA ARG A 113 5.43 4.37 13.63
C ARG A 113 3.96 4.40 13.18
N PHE A 114 3.61 5.28 12.23
CA PHE A 114 2.26 5.37 11.67
C PHE A 114 1.81 4.05 11.03
N VAL A 115 2.61 3.48 10.13
CA VAL A 115 2.30 2.22 9.44
C VAL A 115 2.16 1.08 10.46
N SER A 116 3.05 1.03 11.44
CA SER A 116 3.04 0.00 12.47
C SER A 116 1.79 0.09 13.35
N ALA A 117 1.45 1.28 13.82
CA ALA A 117 0.22 1.52 14.57
C ALA A 117 -1.00 1.10 13.75
N MET A 118 -1.16 1.60 12.52
CA MET A 118 -2.25 1.22 11.62
C MET A 118 -2.33 -0.30 11.41
N MET A 119 -1.19 -1.00 11.29
CA MET A 119 -1.14 -2.45 11.13
C MET A 119 -1.72 -3.18 12.33
N VAL A 120 -1.38 -2.76 13.56
CA VAL A 120 -1.94 -3.33 14.79
C VAL A 120 -3.46 -3.26 14.77
N GLY A 121 -4.05 -2.10 14.44
CA GLY A 121 -5.50 -1.93 14.34
C GLY A 121 -6.14 -2.73 13.21
N LYS A 122 -5.50 -2.79 12.03
CA LYS A 122 -5.99 -3.53 10.87
C LYS A 122 -6.02 -5.05 11.12
N LYS A 123 -4.95 -5.60 11.71
CA LYS A 123 -4.81 -7.02 12.06
C LYS A 123 -5.42 -7.39 13.41
N LYS A 124 -5.93 -6.41 14.17
CA LYS A 124 -6.47 -6.58 15.53
C LYS A 124 -5.49 -7.29 16.48
N MET A 125 -4.20 -6.94 16.41
CA MET A 125 -3.15 -7.50 17.28
C MET A 125 -3.18 -6.83 18.66
N CYS A 126 -4.26 -7.04 19.39
CA CYS A 126 -4.58 -6.25 20.60
C CYS A 126 -3.68 -6.53 21.79
N ASN A 127 -2.89 -7.60 21.75
CA ASN A 127 -1.77 -7.82 22.66
C ASN A 127 -0.67 -6.74 22.54
N LEU A 128 -0.63 -5.98 21.45
CA LEU A 128 0.27 -4.84 21.27
C LEU A 128 -0.33 -3.52 21.76
N ALA A 129 -1.53 -3.51 22.32
CA ALA A 129 -2.21 -2.27 22.73
C ALA A 129 -1.40 -1.44 23.75
N MET A 130 -0.67 -2.10 24.65
CA MET A 130 0.20 -1.40 25.62
C MET A 130 1.32 -0.57 24.96
N PHE A 131 1.74 -0.92 23.74
CA PHE A 131 2.74 -0.16 22.98
C PHE A 131 2.12 1.02 22.20
N LEU A 132 0.79 1.07 22.08
CA LEU A 132 0.08 2.16 21.42
C LEU A 132 -0.19 3.35 22.36
N GLU A 133 -0.26 3.12 23.68
CA GLU A 133 -0.53 4.19 24.65
C GLU A 133 0.49 5.35 24.58
N PRO A 134 1.81 5.11 24.50
CA PRO A 134 2.78 6.20 24.33
C PRO A 134 2.57 7.00 23.03
N LEU A 135 2.04 6.36 21.98
CA LEU A 135 1.81 6.99 20.69
C LEU A 135 0.60 7.94 20.68
N LEU A 136 -0.24 7.92 21.72
CA LEU A 136 -1.28 8.94 21.93
C LEU A 136 -0.66 10.33 22.21
N LEU A 137 0.60 10.37 22.63
CA LEU A 137 1.37 11.59 22.88
C LEU A 137 2.48 11.81 21.85
N ASP A 138 2.42 11.12 20.69
CA ASP A 138 3.42 11.23 19.64
C ASP A 138 3.53 12.67 19.10
N THR A 139 4.72 13.10 18.67
CA THR A 139 4.91 14.43 18.07
C THR A 139 4.16 14.60 16.75
N SER A 140 3.83 13.50 16.06
CA SER A 140 3.03 13.49 14.85
C SER A 140 1.56 13.20 15.15
N LEU A 141 0.69 14.16 14.83
CA LEU A 141 -0.76 14.00 14.91
C LEU A 141 -1.28 12.82 14.08
N SER A 142 -0.66 12.53 12.93
CA SER A 142 -0.98 11.35 12.14
C SER A 142 -0.72 10.05 12.91
N VAL A 143 0.41 9.95 13.65
CA VAL A 143 0.73 8.78 14.48
C VAL A 143 -0.26 8.68 15.65
N GLN A 144 -0.63 9.79 16.28
CA GLN A 144 -1.68 9.81 17.30
C GLN A 144 -3.01 9.26 16.77
N ALA A 145 -3.44 9.68 15.57
CA ALA A 145 -4.65 9.17 14.94
C ALA A 145 -4.59 7.66 14.65
N ALA A 146 -3.43 7.15 14.21
CA ALA A 146 -3.22 5.72 14.00
C ALA A 146 -3.27 4.91 15.32
N ALA A 147 -2.75 5.46 16.40
CA ALA A 147 -2.84 4.88 17.73
C ALA A 147 -4.30 4.83 18.23
N LEU A 148 -5.03 5.95 18.13
CA LEU A 148 -6.46 6.02 18.48
C LEU A 148 -7.30 5.04 17.67
N TYR A 149 -7.09 4.98 16.36
CA TYR A 149 -7.70 4.00 15.48
C TYR A 149 -7.49 2.57 16.00
N SER A 150 -6.26 2.23 16.34
CA SER A 150 -5.88 0.86 16.67
C SER A 150 -6.39 0.43 18.04
N LEU A 151 -6.34 1.32 19.03
CA LEU A 151 -6.95 1.12 20.34
C LEU A 151 -8.47 0.91 20.21
N TYR A 152 -9.16 1.72 19.40
CA TYR A 152 -10.58 1.55 19.10
C TYR A 152 -10.89 0.20 18.43
N ARG A 153 -10.11 -0.20 17.42
CA ARG A 153 -10.28 -1.52 16.75
C ARG A 153 -10.07 -2.69 17.71
N CYS A 154 -9.31 -2.47 18.78
CA CYS A 154 -9.11 -3.39 19.89
C CYS A 154 -10.14 -3.29 21.00
N GLY A 155 -11.22 -2.53 20.80
CA GLY A 155 -12.33 -2.43 21.74
C GLY A 155 -12.09 -1.51 22.93
N GLN A 156 -10.98 -0.76 22.94
CA GLN A 156 -10.77 0.25 23.98
C GLN A 156 -11.63 1.48 23.75
N LYS A 157 -12.08 2.10 24.83
CA LYS A 157 -12.77 3.38 24.79
C LYS A 157 -11.74 4.49 24.59
N VAL A 158 -11.81 5.17 23.46
CA VAL A 158 -10.91 6.25 23.08
C VAL A 158 -11.65 7.59 22.98
N ASP A 159 -10.96 8.69 23.29
CA ASP A 159 -11.45 10.03 22.98
C ASP A 159 -11.15 10.36 21.51
N LEU A 160 -12.18 10.70 20.74
CA LEU A 160 -12.06 11.03 19.31
C LEU A 160 -11.94 12.54 19.06
N ASN A 161 -11.98 13.37 20.11
CA ASN A 161 -11.79 14.82 19.98
C ASN A 161 -10.49 15.21 19.26
N PRO A 162 -9.33 14.54 19.47
CA PRO A 162 -8.12 14.84 18.71
C PRO A 162 -8.31 14.62 17.20
N ILE A 163 -9.03 13.57 16.79
CA ILE A 163 -9.30 13.28 15.38
C ILE A 163 -10.25 14.32 14.78
N ALA A 164 -11.25 14.75 15.55
CA ALA A 164 -12.15 15.83 15.13
C ALA A 164 -11.38 17.16 14.93
N ALA A 165 -10.45 17.49 15.83
CA ALA A 165 -9.61 18.67 15.71
C ALA A 165 -8.68 18.60 14.48
N MET A 166 -8.12 17.42 14.17
CA MET A 166 -7.34 17.21 12.94
C MET A 166 -8.16 17.46 11.68
N LEU A 167 -9.41 16.98 11.64
CA LEU A 167 -10.34 17.21 10.53
C LEU A 167 -10.71 18.71 10.37
N GLN A 168 -10.62 19.49 11.43
CA GLN A 168 -10.90 20.94 11.42
C GLN A 168 -9.64 21.82 11.37
N SER A 169 -8.44 21.23 11.37
CA SER A 169 -7.16 21.94 11.51
C SER A 169 -6.82 22.88 10.36
N GLY A 170 -7.49 22.76 9.21
CA GLY A 170 -7.12 23.42 7.96
C GLY A 170 -5.86 22.84 7.31
N ASP A 171 -5.13 21.94 7.98
CA ASP A 171 -4.05 21.18 7.36
C ASP A 171 -4.65 20.05 6.53
N ALA A 172 -4.38 20.12 5.23
CA ALA A 172 -5.01 19.27 4.25
C ALA A 172 -4.59 17.79 4.37
N GLU A 173 -3.38 17.50 4.88
CA GLU A 173 -2.92 16.13 5.16
C GLU A 173 -3.60 15.57 6.41
N LEU A 174 -3.63 16.34 7.50
CA LEU A 174 -4.29 15.93 8.74
C LEU A 174 -5.78 15.69 8.52
N GLN A 175 -6.42 16.51 7.69
CA GLN A 175 -7.82 16.36 7.29
C GLN A 175 -8.09 15.04 6.57
N GLY A 176 -7.28 14.71 5.56
CA GLY A 176 -7.40 13.45 4.83
C GLY A 176 -7.21 12.24 5.74
N ASN A 177 -6.18 12.28 6.60
CA ASN A 177 -5.89 11.19 7.55
C ASN A 177 -7.01 11.02 8.58
N ALA A 178 -7.52 12.12 9.15
CA ALA A 178 -8.62 12.08 10.11
C ALA A 178 -9.89 11.54 9.50
N ALA A 179 -10.25 11.98 8.28
CA ALA A 179 -11.41 11.47 7.56
C ALA A 179 -11.28 9.95 7.32
N LEU A 180 -10.13 9.50 6.80
CA LEU A 180 -9.90 8.08 6.54
C LEU A 180 -10.03 7.25 7.82
N VAL A 181 -9.38 7.68 8.91
CA VAL A 181 -9.47 6.98 10.20
C VAL A 181 -10.92 6.87 10.67
N LEU A 182 -11.68 7.96 10.65
CA LEU A 182 -13.10 7.95 11.02
C LEU A 182 -13.93 7.01 10.14
N GLY A 183 -13.67 6.99 8.83
CA GLY A 183 -14.27 6.07 7.88
C GLY A 183 -13.97 4.60 8.22
N MET A 184 -12.70 4.28 8.46
CA MET A 184 -12.26 2.93 8.84
C MET A 184 -12.78 2.47 10.21
N MET A 185 -13.08 3.41 11.11
CA MET A 185 -13.73 3.12 12.41
C MET A 185 -15.22 2.83 12.27
N GLY A 186 -15.83 3.18 11.13
CA GLY A 186 -17.28 3.11 10.94
C GLY A 186 -18.03 4.15 11.77
N ASN A 187 -17.37 5.25 12.15
CA ASN A 187 -17.99 6.28 12.99
C ASN A 187 -18.95 7.17 12.18
N LYS A 188 -20.21 6.76 12.08
CA LYS A 188 -21.24 7.46 11.30
C LYS A 188 -21.51 8.89 11.76
N SER A 189 -21.18 9.27 13.00
CA SER A 189 -21.36 10.67 13.45
C SER A 189 -20.40 11.63 12.75
N ALA A 190 -19.34 11.13 12.12
CA ALA A 190 -18.36 11.94 11.39
C ALA A 190 -18.86 12.45 10.03
N VAL A 191 -19.93 11.88 9.46
CA VAL A 191 -20.38 12.18 8.09
C VAL A 191 -20.59 13.69 7.88
N HIS A 192 -21.31 14.35 8.79
CA HIS A 192 -21.56 15.79 8.68
C HIS A 192 -20.26 16.61 8.76
N MET A 193 -19.34 16.24 9.64
CA MET A 193 -18.07 16.97 9.82
C MET A 193 -17.17 16.82 8.59
N ILE A 194 -17.09 15.63 7.99
CA ILE A 194 -16.32 15.40 6.76
C ILE A 194 -16.92 16.21 5.60
N ARG A 195 -18.26 16.26 5.49
CA ARG A 195 -18.95 17.08 4.47
C ARG A 195 -18.70 18.58 4.63
N GLU A 196 -18.70 19.08 5.86
CA GLU A 196 -18.35 20.49 6.10
C GLU A 196 -16.88 20.78 5.73
N SER A 197 -15.96 19.86 6.05
CA SER A 197 -14.55 20.00 5.67
C SER A 197 -14.34 20.09 4.16
N LEU A 198 -15.13 19.36 3.35
CA LEU A 198 -15.07 19.41 1.89
C LEU A 198 -15.49 20.76 1.29
N LYS A 199 -16.29 21.55 2.02
CA LYS A 199 -16.77 22.86 1.56
C LYS A 199 -15.75 23.97 1.76
N VAL A 200 -14.81 23.79 2.68
CA VAL A 200 -13.82 24.81 3.03
C VAL A 200 -12.79 24.93 1.89
N PRO A 201 -12.65 26.09 1.24
CA PRO A 201 -11.68 26.26 0.17
C PRO A 201 -10.24 26.18 0.69
N GLN A 202 -9.51 25.14 0.27
CA GLN A 202 -8.10 24.98 0.63
C GLN A 202 -7.19 25.67 -0.38
N THR A 203 -6.97 26.98 -0.21
CA THR A 203 -6.17 27.82 -1.12
C THR A 203 -4.66 27.69 -0.93
N SER A 204 -4.21 27.17 0.21
CA SER A 204 -2.79 26.98 0.55
C SER A 204 -2.11 25.81 -0.18
N ILE A 205 -2.88 24.96 -0.85
CA ILE A 205 -2.38 23.75 -1.53
C ILE A 205 -2.67 23.80 -3.04
N THR A 206 -1.91 23.01 -3.80
CA THR A 206 -2.09 22.86 -5.23
C THR A 206 -3.45 22.22 -5.58
N PRO A 207 -4.03 22.52 -6.77
CA PRO A 207 -5.28 21.90 -7.20
C PRO A 207 -5.24 20.37 -7.18
N ILE A 208 -4.12 19.76 -7.61
CA ILE A 208 -3.93 18.32 -7.59
C ILE A 208 -3.97 17.76 -6.16
N ARG A 209 -3.30 18.42 -5.20
CA ARG A 209 -3.30 17.99 -3.79
C ARG A 209 -4.70 18.03 -3.20
N ARG A 210 -5.47 19.08 -3.53
CA ARG A 210 -6.87 19.21 -3.12
C ARG A 210 -7.73 18.07 -3.66
N ARG A 211 -7.57 17.73 -4.95
CA ARG A 211 -8.31 16.60 -5.57
C ARG A 211 -7.99 15.27 -4.88
N LEU A 212 -6.72 15.03 -4.54
CA LEU A 212 -6.34 13.81 -3.82
C LEU A 212 -7.03 13.74 -2.47
N ILE A 213 -7.03 14.81 -1.68
CA ILE A 213 -7.67 14.84 -0.35
C ILE A 213 -9.19 14.67 -0.47
N ASN A 214 -9.82 15.30 -1.45
CA ASN A 214 -11.26 15.12 -1.70
C ASN A 214 -11.59 13.66 -2.00
N LEU A 215 -10.75 12.94 -2.74
CA LEU A 215 -10.91 11.50 -2.97
C LEU A 215 -10.81 10.68 -1.67
N GLN A 216 -9.89 11.04 -0.77
CA GLN A 216 -9.76 10.39 0.55
C GLN A 216 -10.99 10.60 1.42
N MET A 217 -11.53 11.82 1.41
CA MET A 217 -12.77 12.13 2.13
C MET A 217 -13.98 11.43 1.50
N ALA A 218 -14.05 11.33 0.17
CA ALA A 218 -15.07 10.57 -0.52
C ALA A 218 -15.01 9.09 -0.14
N GLU A 219 -13.82 8.48 -0.11
CA GLU A 219 -13.62 7.11 0.37
C GLU A 219 -14.14 6.94 1.80
N ALA A 220 -13.75 7.82 2.72
CA ALA A 220 -14.22 7.79 4.10
C ALA A 220 -15.75 7.86 4.18
N LEU A 221 -16.38 8.74 3.40
CA LEU A 221 -17.83 8.85 3.35
C LEU A 221 -18.50 7.58 2.82
N VAL A 222 -17.93 6.92 1.80
CA VAL A 222 -18.43 5.62 1.32
C VAL A 222 -18.33 4.56 2.42
N LEU A 223 -17.21 4.49 3.15
CA LEU A 223 -17.03 3.57 4.29
C LEU A 223 -18.07 3.82 5.40
N LEU A 224 -18.55 5.06 5.55
CA LEU A 224 -19.60 5.43 6.50
C LEU A 224 -21.03 5.20 5.99
N GLY A 225 -21.18 4.77 4.72
CA GLY A 225 -22.46 4.41 4.11
C GLY A 225 -22.99 5.40 3.06
N GLU A 226 -22.26 6.49 2.78
CA GLU A 226 -22.65 7.48 1.77
C GLU A 226 -22.29 6.99 0.36
N ARG A 227 -23.03 5.98 -0.14
CA ARG A 227 -22.73 5.32 -1.43
C ARG A 227 -22.65 6.26 -2.64
N LYS A 228 -23.33 7.42 -2.60
CA LYS A 228 -23.30 8.40 -3.69
C LYS A 228 -21.89 8.96 -3.95
N GLU A 229 -21.01 8.92 -2.95
CA GLU A 229 -19.62 9.40 -3.08
C GLU A 229 -18.75 8.46 -3.94
N LEU A 230 -19.23 7.26 -4.27
CA LEU A 230 -18.58 6.40 -5.28
C LEU A 230 -18.46 7.10 -6.64
N GLU A 231 -19.43 7.95 -7.01
CA GLU A 231 -19.37 8.70 -8.26
C GLU A 231 -18.17 9.66 -8.33
N VAL A 232 -17.76 10.22 -7.19
CA VAL A 232 -16.56 11.08 -7.09
C VAL A 232 -15.29 10.26 -7.37
N VAL A 233 -15.22 9.05 -6.82
CA VAL A 233 -14.12 8.11 -7.06
C VAL A 233 -14.09 7.67 -8.52
N ARG A 234 -15.24 7.22 -9.05
CA ARG A 234 -15.38 6.77 -10.45
C ARG A 234 -14.98 7.87 -11.44
N ALA A 235 -15.42 9.11 -11.20
CA ALA A 235 -15.03 10.24 -12.03
C ALA A 235 -13.52 10.49 -12.02
N GLY A 236 -12.87 10.30 -10.86
CA GLY A 236 -11.43 10.43 -10.70
C GLY A 236 -10.61 9.46 -11.57
N ILE A 237 -11.14 8.27 -11.88
CA ILE A 237 -10.50 7.29 -12.78
C ILE A 237 -10.29 7.88 -14.18
N PHE A 238 -11.24 8.70 -14.67
CA PHE A 238 -11.21 9.31 -16.00
C PHE A 238 -10.44 10.65 -16.04
N SER A 239 -9.62 10.94 -15.04
CA SER A 239 -8.80 12.17 -15.01
C SER A 239 -7.82 12.25 -16.18
N SER A 240 -7.35 13.47 -16.45
CA SER A 240 -6.42 13.74 -17.55
C SER A 240 -5.07 13.06 -17.34
N ALA A 241 -4.30 12.87 -18.42
CA ALA A 241 -2.96 12.27 -18.34
C ALA A 241 -2.00 13.08 -17.45
N GLN A 242 -2.23 14.38 -17.31
CA GLN A 242 -1.48 15.27 -16.42
C GLN A 242 -1.81 15.08 -14.94
N GLU A 243 -2.87 14.33 -14.63
CA GLU A 243 -3.36 14.04 -13.28
C GLU A 243 -3.34 12.54 -13.01
N ALA A 244 -2.28 11.87 -13.48
CA ALA A 244 -2.09 10.44 -13.32
C ALA A 244 -2.21 9.99 -11.85
N GLU A 245 -1.78 10.83 -10.90
CA GLU A 245 -1.95 10.60 -9.46
C GLU A 245 -3.41 10.44 -9.03
N VAL A 246 -4.33 11.22 -9.63
CA VAL A 246 -5.76 11.17 -9.32
C VAL A 246 -6.35 9.88 -9.87
N THR A 247 -6.00 9.51 -11.11
CA THR A 247 -6.40 8.22 -11.69
C THR A 247 -5.89 7.06 -10.85
N ALA A 248 -4.61 7.08 -10.46
CA ALA A 248 -4.01 6.04 -9.65
C ALA A 248 -4.73 5.87 -8.30
N LEU A 249 -4.93 6.99 -7.58
CA LEU A 249 -5.62 6.96 -6.28
C LEU A 249 -7.07 6.49 -6.43
N SER A 250 -7.77 6.92 -7.47
CA SER A 250 -9.17 6.54 -7.71
C SER A 250 -9.32 5.04 -8.01
N CYS A 251 -8.41 4.45 -8.81
CA CYS A 251 -8.38 3.02 -9.04
C CYS A 251 -8.15 2.23 -7.74
N GLN A 252 -7.24 2.71 -6.88
CA GLN A 252 -6.97 2.10 -5.58
C GLN A 252 -8.17 2.19 -4.64
N ILE A 253 -8.82 3.36 -4.54
CA ILE A 253 -10.04 3.54 -3.74
C ILE A 253 -11.15 2.62 -4.25
N ALA A 254 -11.39 2.58 -5.56
CA ALA A 254 -12.41 1.69 -6.13
C ALA A 254 -12.14 0.22 -5.78
N ALA A 255 -10.87 -0.22 -5.80
CA ALA A 255 -10.48 -1.57 -5.40
C ALA A 255 -10.72 -1.86 -3.92
N HIS A 256 -10.35 -0.92 -3.04
CA HIS A 256 -10.55 -1.06 -1.61
C HIS A 256 -12.04 -1.08 -1.23
N LEU A 257 -12.85 -0.25 -1.89
CA LEU A 257 -14.30 -0.19 -1.73
C LEU A 257 -15.04 -1.33 -2.42
N LYS A 258 -14.33 -2.23 -3.12
CA LYS A 258 -14.90 -3.35 -3.90
C LYS A 258 -15.96 -2.91 -4.91
N ASP A 259 -15.67 -1.82 -5.61
CA ASP A 259 -16.55 -1.28 -6.63
C ASP A 259 -16.48 -2.09 -7.94
N TYR A 260 -17.38 -3.07 -8.08
CA TYR A 260 -17.43 -3.93 -9.26
C TYR A 260 -17.83 -3.21 -10.56
N GLU A 261 -18.45 -2.03 -10.48
CA GLU A 261 -18.89 -1.30 -11.69
C GLU A 261 -17.71 -0.78 -12.51
N VAL A 262 -16.54 -0.60 -11.90
CA VAL A 262 -15.35 -0.11 -12.62
C VAL A 262 -14.52 -1.22 -13.26
N VAL A 263 -14.88 -2.51 -13.10
CA VAL A 263 -14.07 -3.65 -13.59
C VAL A 263 -13.74 -3.54 -15.09
N SER A 264 -14.73 -3.27 -15.93
CA SER A 264 -14.51 -3.11 -17.38
C SER A 264 -13.66 -1.89 -17.72
N THR A 265 -13.78 -0.82 -16.92
CA THR A 265 -12.96 0.39 -17.05
C THR A 265 -11.49 0.10 -16.70
N LEU A 266 -11.24 -0.60 -15.59
CA LEU A 266 -9.90 -0.99 -15.17
C LEU A 266 -9.22 -1.91 -16.19
N GLU A 267 -9.97 -2.87 -16.74
CA GLU A 267 -9.50 -3.73 -17.83
C GLU A 267 -9.13 -2.91 -19.07
N SER A 268 -9.98 -1.95 -19.48
CA SER A 268 -9.67 -1.05 -20.59
C SER A 268 -8.41 -0.21 -20.36
N ILE A 269 -8.19 0.29 -19.14
CA ILE A 269 -6.99 1.06 -18.79
C ILE A 269 -5.74 0.19 -18.90
N LEU A 270 -5.75 -1.01 -18.33
CA LEU A 270 -4.64 -1.96 -18.36
C LEU A 270 -4.24 -2.35 -19.80
N LEU A 271 -5.23 -2.57 -20.68
CA LEU A 271 -5.01 -2.94 -22.08
C LEU A 271 -4.61 -1.74 -22.96
N GLY A 272 -4.86 -0.51 -22.52
CA GLY A 272 -4.67 0.73 -23.28
C GLY A 272 -3.22 1.22 -23.41
N THR A 273 -2.34 0.44 -24.06
CA THR A 273 -0.89 0.70 -24.17
C THR A 273 -0.49 2.09 -24.69
N ARG A 274 -1.29 2.71 -25.58
CA ARG A 274 -1.00 4.03 -26.16
C ARG A 274 -1.57 5.19 -25.35
N ARG A 275 -2.55 4.91 -24.49
CA ARG A 275 -3.33 5.93 -23.77
C ARG A 275 -2.85 6.14 -22.34
N TYR A 276 -2.33 5.09 -21.72
CA TYR A 276 -1.93 5.10 -20.32
C TYR A 276 -0.46 4.69 -20.16
N PRO A 277 0.31 5.40 -19.31
CA PRO A 277 1.66 4.99 -18.98
C PRO A 277 1.64 3.69 -18.16
N ASP A 278 2.76 2.97 -18.17
CA ASP A 278 2.87 1.64 -17.56
C ASP A 278 2.53 1.63 -16.07
N GLU A 279 2.86 2.70 -15.35
CA GLU A 279 2.50 2.87 -13.95
C GLU A 279 0.97 2.86 -13.73
N ILE A 280 0.21 3.55 -14.59
CA ILE A 280 -1.25 3.59 -14.49
C ILE A 280 -1.87 2.25 -14.90
N ARG A 281 -1.28 1.59 -15.90
CA ARG A 281 -1.69 0.25 -16.32
C ARG A 281 -1.51 -0.76 -15.18
N LEU A 282 -0.38 -0.75 -14.48
CA LEU A 282 -0.13 -1.64 -13.34
C LEU A 282 -0.99 -1.32 -12.11
N VAL A 283 -1.30 -0.04 -11.87
CA VAL A 283 -2.30 0.33 -10.84
C VAL A 283 -3.67 -0.24 -11.20
N ALA A 284 -4.12 -0.11 -12.45
CA ALA A 284 -5.37 -0.70 -12.91
C ALA A 284 -5.36 -2.23 -12.82
N ALA A 285 -4.23 -2.88 -13.14
CA ALA A 285 -4.05 -4.32 -12.97
C ALA A 285 -4.19 -4.75 -11.50
N THR A 286 -3.56 -4.02 -10.59
CA THR A 286 -3.62 -4.30 -9.15
C THR A 286 -5.05 -4.13 -8.63
N ALA A 287 -5.72 -3.05 -9.01
CA ALA A 287 -7.11 -2.79 -8.66
C ALA A 287 -8.06 -3.88 -9.20
N LEU A 288 -7.86 -4.26 -10.46
CA LEU A 288 -8.61 -5.34 -11.10
C LEU A 288 -8.37 -6.69 -10.42
N ALA A 289 -7.11 -6.98 -10.06
CA ALA A 289 -6.76 -8.19 -9.32
C ALA A 289 -7.44 -8.27 -7.96
N GLU A 290 -7.65 -7.12 -7.32
CA GLU A 290 -8.26 -7.04 -5.99
C GLU A 290 -9.80 -7.12 -6.01
N ILE A 291 -10.45 -6.68 -7.10
CA ILE A 291 -11.91 -6.73 -7.28
C ILE A 291 -12.33 -8.04 -7.97
N ALA A 292 -11.66 -8.38 -9.06
CA ALA A 292 -11.97 -9.52 -9.92
C ALA A 292 -10.68 -10.20 -10.42
N PRO A 293 -10.00 -11.00 -9.57
CA PRO A 293 -8.71 -11.62 -9.88
C PRO A 293 -8.66 -12.38 -11.22
N SER A 294 -9.75 -13.06 -11.56
CA SER A 294 -9.90 -13.83 -12.81
C SER A 294 -9.94 -12.97 -14.08
N ARG A 295 -10.23 -11.67 -13.95
CA ARG A 295 -10.28 -10.71 -15.06
C ARG A 295 -8.95 -10.01 -15.30
N MET A 296 -7.95 -10.16 -14.41
CA MET A 296 -6.64 -9.60 -14.65
C MET A 296 -5.87 -10.44 -15.69
N PRO A 297 -5.49 -9.88 -16.86
CA PRO A 297 -4.72 -10.58 -17.88
C PRO A 297 -3.28 -10.84 -17.40
N LEU A 298 -3.06 -12.02 -16.81
CA LEU A 298 -1.81 -12.43 -16.18
C LEU A 298 -0.59 -12.29 -17.10
N GLU A 299 -0.70 -12.71 -18.36
CA GLU A 299 0.42 -12.66 -19.32
C GLU A 299 0.93 -11.24 -19.56
N ILE A 300 0.02 -10.26 -19.63
CA ILE A 300 0.37 -8.84 -19.82
C ILE A 300 1.11 -8.33 -18.59
N VAL A 301 0.61 -8.67 -17.39
CA VAL A 301 1.24 -8.24 -16.13
C VAL A 301 2.62 -8.89 -15.96
N LEU A 302 2.77 -10.18 -16.30
CA LEU A 302 4.06 -10.88 -16.28
C LEU A 302 5.09 -10.23 -17.22
N GLY A 303 4.67 -9.64 -18.34
CA GLY A 303 5.58 -8.92 -19.24
C GLY A 303 6.35 -7.78 -18.56
N TYR A 304 5.82 -7.22 -17.47
CA TYR A 304 6.48 -6.14 -16.71
C TYR A 304 7.58 -6.61 -15.77
N SER A 305 7.71 -7.92 -15.52
CA SER A 305 8.74 -8.45 -14.61
C SER A 305 10.17 -8.24 -15.13
N SER A 306 10.33 -7.94 -16.42
CA SER A 306 11.60 -7.65 -17.08
C SER A 306 11.77 -6.17 -17.47
N ASN A 307 10.90 -5.27 -16.98
CA ASN A 307 11.00 -3.85 -17.30
C ASN A 307 12.28 -3.22 -16.73
N ASP A 308 12.86 -2.23 -17.42
CA ASP A 308 14.08 -1.55 -16.97
C ASP A 308 13.88 -0.79 -15.65
N SER A 309 12.68 -0.26 -15.43
CA SER A 309 12.32 0.47 -14.21
C SER A 309 12.03 -0.50 -13.06
N SER A 310 12.80 -0.40 -11.97
CA SER A 310 12.56 -1.19 -10.76
C SER A 310 11.21 -0.88 -10.11
N ASN A 311 10.68 0.32 -10.28
CA ASN A 311 9.34 0.68 -9.82
C ASN A 311 8.24 -0.11 -10.56
N ILE A 312 8.42 -0.32 -11.86
CA ILE A 312 7.48 -1.09 -12.68
C ILE A 312 7.57 -2.57 -12.32
N ARG A 313 8.79 -3.11 -12.15
CA ARG A 313 8.99 -4.49 -11.67
C ARG A 313 8.38 -4.69 -10.28
N SER A 314 8.57 -3.74 -9.38
CA SER A 314 7.93 -3.71 -8.06
C SER A 314 6.40 -3.78 -8.15
N GLN A 315 5.78 -2.89 -8.92
CA GLN A 315 4.32 -2.90 -9.10
C GLN A 315 3.80 -4.19 -9.77
N CYS A 316 4.57 -4.75 -10.70
CA CYS A 316 4.29 -6.06 -11.29
C CYS A 316 4.22 -7.15 -10.21
N ALA A 317 5.23 -7.26 -9.34
CA ALA A 317 5.22 -8.23 -8.25
C ALA A 317 4.01 -8.04 -7.32
N ALA A 318 3.68 -6.79 -6.97
CA ALA A 318 2.50 -6.50 -6.15
C ALA A 318 1.21 -6.99 -6.82
N ALA A 319 0.97 -6.65 -8.09
CA ALA A 319 -0.20 -7.08 -8.85
C ALA A 319 -0.33 -8.61 -8.94
N LEU A 320 0.78 -9.31 -9.20
CA LEU A 320 0.83 -10.78 -9.24
C LEU A 320 0.49 -11.40 -7.88
N GLY A 321 0.99 -10.83 -6.79
CA GLY A 321 0.66 -11.26 -5.43
C GLY A 321 -0.83 -11.07 -5.11
N VAL A 322 -1.39 -9.91 -5.49
CA VAL A 322 -2.80 -9.59 -5.31
C VAL A 322 -3.70 -10.58 -6.04
N GLN A 323 -3.35 -10.90 -7.28
CA GLN A 323 -4.10 -11.86 -8.09
C GLN A 323 -4.11 -13.26 -7.48
N GLY A 324 -3.05 -13.66 -6.78
CA GLY A 324 -3.03 -14.93 -6.04
C GLY A 324 -2.71 -16.18 -6.85
N ASN A 325 -2.44 -16.06 -8.14
CA ASN A 325 -2.20 -17.24 -8.97
C ASN A 325 -0.86 -17.89 -8.60
N ARG A 326 -0.89 -19.17 -8.19
CA ARG A 326 0.32 -19.93 -7.81
C ARG A 326 1.33 -20.05 -8.95
N LEU A 327 0.90 -19.93 -10.21
CA LEU A 327 1.79 -19.89 -11.37
C LEU A 327 2.77 -18.69 -11.32
N SER A 328 2.42 -17.62 -10.60
CA SER A 328 3.29 -16.46 -10.40
C SER A 328 4.45 -16.72 -9.44
N LEU A 329 4.45 -17.82 -8.67
CA LEU A 329 5.53 -18.12 -7.72
C LEU A 329 6.90 -18.30 -8.40
N GLY A 330 6.95 -18.85 -9.61
CA GLY A 330 8.19 -18.98 -10.38
C GLY A 330 8.80 -17.61 -10.73
N PRO A 331 8.07 -16.75 -11.46
CA PRO A 331 8.50 -15.37 -11.73
C PRO A 331 8.85 -14.57 -10.47
N LEU A 332 8.03 -14.64 -9.42
CA LEU A 332 8.28 -13.94 -8.16
C LEU A 332 9.55 -14.46 -7.45
N ALA A 333 9.82 -15.77 -7.49
CA ALA A 333 11.04 -16.34 -6.92
C ALA A 333 12.31 -15.81 -7.63
N LEU A 334 12.22 -15.49 -8.92
CA LEU A 334 13.30 -14.82 -9.65
C LEU A 334 13.47 -13.36 -9.19
N MET A 335 12.37 -12.66 -8.93
CA MET A 335 12.38 -11.27 -8.44
C MET A 335 12.89 -11.13 -6.99
N LEU A 336 12.92 -12.21 -6.20
CA LEU A 336 13.64 -12.23 -4.91
C LEU A 336 15.16 -11.98 -5.07
N ARG A 337 15.69 -12.13 -6.29
CA ARG A 337 17.10 -11.89 -6.65
C ARG A 337 17.29 -10.61 -7.45
N ASP A 338 16.30 -9.70 -7.48
CA ASP A 338 16.44 -8.44 -8.19
C ASP A 338 17.62 -7.61 -7.64
N VAL A 339 18.18 -6.70 -8.44
CA VAL A 339 19.19 -5.74 -7.97
C VAL A 339 18.59 -4.68 -7.06
N ASP A 340 17.32 -4.36 -7.24
CA ASP A 340 16.63 -3.34 -6.48
C ASP A 340 15.95 -3.98 -5.25
N PRO A 341 16.29 -3.53 -4.03
CA PRO A 341 15.74 -4.11 -2.81
C PRO A 341 14.23 -3.87 -2.66
N PHE A 342 13.65 -2.82 -3.26
CA PHE A 342 12.22 -2.61 -3.25
C PHE A 342 11.50 -3.71 -4.06
N VAL A 343 12.07 -4.13 -5.20
CA VAL A 343 11.53 -5.27 -5.97
C VAL A 343 11.58 -6.55 -5.13
N GLN A 344 12.66 -6.78 -4.38
CA GLN A 344 12.79 -7.95 -3.50
C GLN A 344 11.72 -7.95 -2.39
N ILE A 345 11.48 -6.81 -1.73
CA ILE A 345 10.43 -6.65 -0.72
C ILE A 345 9.05 -6.93 -1.33
N SER A 346 8.81 -6.39 -2.52
CA SER A 346 7.57 -6.60 -3.25
C SER A 346 7.29 -8.06 -3.55
N ALA A 347 8.29 -8.74 -4.11
CA ALA A 347 8.19 -10.13 -4.50
C ALA A 347 8.00 -11.00 -3.26
N SER A 348 8.68 -10.66 -2.16
CA SER A 348 8.50 -11.33 -0.89
C SER A 348 7.08 -11.20 -0.36
N GLY A 349 6.53 -9.98 -0.31
CA GLY A 349 5.13 -9.75 0.09
C GLY A 349 4.13 -10.48 -0.80
N ALA A 350 4.35 -10.49 -2.11
CA ALA A 350 3.53 -11.18 -3.09
C ALA A 350 3.54 -12.71 -2.88
N ILE A 351 4.72 -13.29 -2.64
CA ILE A 351 4.88 -14.72 -2.33
C ILE A 351 4.11 -15.09 -1.05
N LEU A 352 4.27 -14.31 0.02
CA LEU A 352 3.57 -14.59 1.28
C LEU A 352 2.06 -14.49 1.11
N ARG A 353 1.58 -13.50 0.34
CA ARG A 353 0.15 -13.34 0.04
C ARG A 353 -0.41 -14.55 -0.70
N ILE A 354 0.29 -15.02 -1.75
CA ILE A 354 -0.14 -16.20 -2.52
C ILE A 354 -0.16 -17.46 -1.64
N ASP A 355 0.85 -17.64 -0.79
CA ASP A 355 0.95 -18.84 0.05
C ASP A 355 -0.05 -18.85 1.22
N ASN A 356 -0.42 -17.67 1.75
CA ASN A 356 -1.44 -17.55 2.80
C ASN A 356 -2.87 -17.82 2.30
N GLY A 357 -3.09 -17.91 0.98
CA GLY A 357 -4.40 -18.19 0.40
C GLY A 357 -5.40 -17.02 0.45
N ASP A 358 -5.01 -15.86 0.98
CA ASP A 358 -5.85 -14.65 1.10
C ASP A 358 -6.34 -14.09 -0.24
N SER A 359 -5.77 -14.55 -1.35
CA SER A 359 -6.11 -14.11 -2.71
C SER A 359 -7.25 -14.91 -3.36
N ILE A 360 -7.80 -15.93 -2.69
CA ILE A 360 -8.96 -16.67 -3.18
C ILE A 360 -10.18 -16.11 -2.43
N PRO A 361 -11.12 -15.41 -3.11
CA PRO A 361 -12.42 -15.16 -2.51
C PRO A 361 -13.04 -16.51 -2.18
N VAL A 362 -13.39 -16.73 -0.92
CA VAL A 362 -14.37 -17.76 -0.59
C VAL A 362 -15.64 -17.33 -1.33
N LEU A 363 -15.94 -18.02 -2.43
CA LEU A 363 -17.23 -17.94 -3.07
C LEU A 363 -18.19 -18.67 -2.12
N ASP A 364 -19.02 -17.91 -1.40
CA ASP A 364 -20.26 -18.44 -0.82
C ASP A 364 -21.29 -18.68 -1.92
#